data_AF-A0A517WD80-F1
#
_entry.id   AF-A0A517WD80-F1
#
_cell.length_a   1.000
_cell.length_b   1.000
_cell.length_c   1.000
_cell.angle_alpha   90.00
_cell.angle_beta   90.00
_cell.angle_gamma   90.00
#
_symmetry.space_group_name_H-M   'P 1'
#
loop_
_entity.id
_entity.type
_entity.pdbx_description
1 polymer ?
#
loop_
_entity_poly.entity_id
_entity_poly.type
_entity_poly.pdbx_seq_one_letter_code
_entity_poly.pdbx_strand_id
1 'polypeptide(L)'
;MDGDLLISKQPVTVEYVLSVFREQHRLYFLLDYDMLPREELTSESTVEVWREQMDLLDWRPLGQAQNELWEINLPDEEWKQVLEPEDEKTLGGVCELIARHATAPVIREETFFGKPCRPASAFLTIRALLQEAGADVSEIAPSTDLSEYSYQYGRTFLYTIANLSPGTLPRPAIMNGDSYRGADLSLLWMTGTLPFALMFSLGMRSPWFLLIPGVFFLMYLLFRWELQRLGGKQLKFGELKTFRDLAELIAAETPVVRV
;
A
#
# COMPACT_ATOMS: atom_id res chain seq x y z
N MET A 1 -22.38 -5.64 -19.44
CA MET A 1 -22.98 -6.15 -18.19
C MET A 1 -22.46 -5.24 -17.10
N ASP A 2 -22.98 -4.01 -17.07
CA ASP A 2 -22.64 -3.01 -16.05
C ASP A 2 -23.46 -3.34 -14.81
N GLY A 3 -23.00 -4.35 -14.08
CA GLY A 3 -23.41 -4.54 -12.71
C GLY A 3 -22.46 -3.72 -11.87
N ASP A 4 -22.96 -2.67 -11.23
CA ASP A 4 -22.26 -2.03 -10.12
C ASP A 4 -21.74 -3.14 -9.20
N LEU A 5 -20.43 -3.32 -9.19
CA LEU A 5 -19.76 -4.25 -8.29
C LEU A 5 -19.84 -3.64 -6.89
N LEU A 6 -21.00 -3.79 -6.25
CA LEU A 6 -21.21 -3.32 -4.89
C LEU A 6 -20.29 -4.11 -3.97
N ILE A 7 -19.31 -3.41 -3.39
CA ILE A 7 -18.45 -3.95 -2.35
C ILE A 7 -19.32 -4.21 -1.13
N SER A 8 -19.44 -5.47 -0.74
CA SER A 8 -20.11 -5.85 0.51
C SER A 8 -19.20 -5.50 1.67
N LYS A 9 -19.68 -4.74 2.66
CA LYS A 9 -18.95 -4.41 3.89
C LYS A 9 -19.59 -5.07 5.10
N GLN A 10 -18.80 -5.47 6.08
CA GLN A 10 -19.29 -6.04 7.35
C GLN A 10 -18.57 -5.43 8.55
N PRO A 11 -19.24 -5.33 9.73
CA PRO A 11 -18.59 -4.92 10.96
C PRO A 11 -17.35 -5.77 11.24
N VAL A 12 -16.26 -5.12 11.63
CA VAL A 12 -15.00 -5.81 11.93
C VAL A 12 -14.95 -6.23 13.39
N THR A 13 -14.18 -7.29 13.68
CA THR A 13 -13.90 -7.70 15.07
C THR A 13 -12.56 -7.14 15.54
N VAL A 14 -12.33 -7.15 16.85
CA VAL A 14 -11.05 -6.72 17.44
C VAL A 14 -9.89 -7.54 16.91
N GLU A 15 -10.08 -8.86 16.76
CA GLU A 15 -9.07 -9.79 16.25
C GLU A 15 -8.74 -9.51 14.78
N TYR A 16 -9.74 -9.12 13.98
CA TYR A 16 -9.53 -8.72 12.60
C TYR A 16 -8.72 -7.42 12.50
N VAL A 17 -9.03 -6.41 13.33
CA VAL A 17 -8.25 -5.16 13.34
C VAL A 17 -6.79 -5.42 13.72
N LEU A 18 -6.56 -6.27 14.73
CA LEU A 18 -5.21 -6.66 15.12
C LEU A 18 -4.47 -7.43 14.00
N SER A 19 -5.16 -8.33 13.28
CA SER A 19 -4.54 -9.05 12.16
C SER A 19 -4.18 -8.12 10.99
N VAL A 20 -4.99 -7.10 10.74
CA VAL A 20 -4.67 -6.04 9.78
C VAL A 20 -3.41 -5.26 10.19
N PHE A 21 -3.29 -4.84 11.45
CA PHE A 21 -2.08 -4.14 11.92
C PHE A 21 -0.84 -5.02 11.86
N ARG A 22 -0.96 -6.31 12.19
CA ARG A 22 0.14 -7.27 12.03
C ARG A 22 0.57 -7.43 10.58
N GLU A 23 -0.40 -7.50 9.67
CA GLU A 23 -0.10 -7.63 8.25
C GLU A 23 0.56 -6.38 7.70
N GLN A 24 0.06 -5.19 8.05
CA GLN A 24 0.69 -3.93 7.68
C GLN A 24 2.12 -3.82 8.22
N HIS A 25 2.33 -4.23 9.46
CA HIS A 25 3.65 -4.29 10.08
C HIS A 25 4.60 -5.24 9.36
N ARG A 26 4.12 -6.44 9.02
CA ARG A 26 4.89 -7.42 8.25
C ARG A 26 5.24 -6.89 6.87
N LEU A 27 4.28 -6.33 6.14
CA LEU A 27 4.48 -5.81 4.79
C LEU A 27 5.41 -4.59 4.76
N TYR A 28 5.29 -3.68 5.73
CA TYR A 28 6.18 -2.53 5.91
C TYR A 28 7.63 -2.98 6.08
N PHE A 29 7.89 -3.89 7.03
CA PHE A 29 9.25 -4.38 7.27
C PHE A 29 9.84 -5.13 6.09
N LEU A 30 9.04 -5.92 5.39
CA LEU A 30 9.49 -6.63 4.18
C LEU A 30 9.82 -5.68 3.04
N LEU A 31 9.08 -4.58 2.89
CA LEU A 31 9.27 -3.63 1.81
C LEU A 31 10.46 -2.69 2.06
N ASP A 32 10.59 -2.19 3.29
CA ASP A 32 11.56 -1.13 3.61
C ASP A 32 12.88 -1.66 4.18
N TYR A 33 12.85 -2.78 4.91
CA TYR A 33 14.03 -3.33 5.59
C TYR A 33 14.44 -4.72 5.12
N ASP A 34 13.68 -5.31 4.19
CA ASP A 34 13.94 -6.64 3.62
C ASP A 34 13.97 -7.78 4.67
N MET A 35 13.28 -7.59 5.79
CA MET A 35 13.28 -8.53 6.92
C MET A 35 11.88 -8.67 7.53
N LEU A 36 11.68 -9.69 8.35
CA LEU A 36 10.49 -9.77 9.20
C LEU A 36 10.68 -8.87 10.43
N PRO A 37 9.59 -8.35 11.01
CA PRO A 37 9.65 -7.67 12.29
C PRO A 37 10.32 -8.52 13.36
N ARG A 38 11.09 -7.88 14.24
CA ARG A 38 11.77 -8.58 15.34
C ARG A 38 10.77 -9.09 16.39
N GLU A 39 9.73 -8.31 16.62
CA GLU A 39 8.66 -8.60 17.57
C GLU A 39 7.32 -8.41 16.85
N GLU A 40 6.38 -9.31 17.08
CA GLU A 40 5.04 -9.20 16.52
C GLU A 40 4.18 -8.29 17.40
N LEU A 41 3.36 -7.44 16.77
CA LEU A 41 2.39 -6.63 17.52
C LEU A 41 1.34 -7.52 18.17
N THR A 42 0.99 -7.24 19.42
CA THR A 42 -0.06 -7.96 20.17
C THR A 42 -1.07 -6.96 20.73
N SER A 43 -2.18 -7.45 21.28
CA SER A 43 -3.13 -6.58 22.00
C SER A 43 -2.49 -5.84 23.16
N GLU A 44 -1.44 -6.42 23.76
CA GLU A 44 -0.74 -5.88 24.92
C GLU A 44 0.42 -4.94 24.52
N SER A 45 0.78 -4.88 23.23
CA SER A 45 1.79 -3.94 22.76
C SER A 45 1.33 -2.51 23.04
N THR A 46 2.20 -1.68 23.60
CA THR A 46 1.88 -0.27 23.87
C THR A 46 1.76 0.52 22.57
N VAL A 47 1.06 1.66 22.62
CA VAL A 47 0.97 2.58 21.49
C VAL A 47 2.34 3.13 21.14
N GLU A 48 3.20 3.38 22.13
CA GLU A 48 4.61 3.76 21.93
C GLU A 48 5.33 2.71 21.06
N VAL A 49 5.31 1.43 21.45
CA VAL A 49 5.96 0.35 20.69
C VAL A 49 5.40 0.25 19.27
N TRP A 50 4.08 0.34 19.11
CA TRP A 50 3.45 0.33 17.79
C TRP A 50 3.93 1.49 16.93
N ARG A 51 3.98 2.70 17.49
CA ARG A 51 4.43 3.91 16.78
C ARG A 51 5.91 3.84 16.41
N GLU A 52 6.78 3.40 17.32
CA GLU A 52 8.20 3.28 17.07
C GLU A 52 8.53 2.25 15.99
N GLN A 53 7.89 1.07 16.03
CA GLN A 53 8.17 0.01 15.05
C GLN A 53 7.71 0.39 13.64
N MET A 54 6.64 1.19 13.54
CA MET A 54 6.02 1.57 12.28
C MET A 54 6.35 3.00 11.82
N ASP A 55 7.23 3.70 12.52
CA ASP A 55 7.57 5.13 12.30
C ASP A 55 6.32 6.02 12.15
N LEU A 56 5.36 5.84 13.06
CA LEU A 56 4.06 6.51 12.99
C LEU A 56 4.10 7.93 13.55
N LEU A 57 3.18 8.74 13.01
CA LEU A 57 2.94 10.12 13.44
C LEU A 57 2.49 10.21 14.91
N ASP A 58 2.48 11.43 15.45
CA ASP A 58 1.89 11.73 16.77
C ASP A 58 0.41 11.38 16.84
N TRP A 59 -0.11 11.22 18.07
CA TRP A 59 -1.44 10.66 18.33
C TRP A 59 -2.56 11.31 17.50
N ARG A 60 -2.53 12.64 17.31
CA ARG A 60 -3.59 13.37 16.59
C ARG A 60 -3.58 13.06 15.09
N PRO A 61 -2.49 13.31 14.34
CA PRO A 61 -2.44 12.91 12.94
C PRO A 61 -2.54 11.39 12.73
N LEU A 62 -2.09 10.57 13.69
CA LEU A 62 -2.30 9.12 13.66
C LEU A 62 -3.81 8.79 13.72
N GLY A 63 -4.56 9.34 14.67
CA GLY A 63 -6.01 9.14 14.74
C GLY A 63 -6.74 9.58 13.47
N GLN A 64 -6.33 10.70 12.86
CA GLN A 64 -6.87 11.16 11.58
C GLN A 64 -6.55 10.19 10.44
N ALA A 65 -5.32 9.67 10.38
CA ALA A 65 -4.94 8.66 9.39
C ALA A 65 -5.73 7.35 9.58
N GLN A 66 -6.04 6.97 10.83
CA GLN A 66 -6.91 5.82 11.11
C GLN A 66 -8.36 6.08 10.69
N ASN A 67 -8.89 7.28 10.89
CA ASN A 67 -10.20 7.67 10.34
C ASN A 67 -10.25 7.49 8.82
N GLU A 68 -9.21 7.94 8.10
CA GLU A 68 -9.11 7.76 6.64
C GLU A 68 -9.00 6.29 6.24
N LEU A 69 -8.12 5.52 6.91
CA LEU A 69 -7.87 4.12 6.59
C LEU A 69 -9.10 3.23 6.80
N TRP A 70 -9.83 3.47 7.88
CA TRP A 70 -10.99 2.66 8.28
C TRP A 70 -12.33 3.25 7.82
N GLU A 71 -12.30 4.38 7.10
CA GLU A 71 -13.48 5.13 6.67
C GLU A 71 -14.46 5.45 7.81
N ILE A 72 -13.91 5.77 8.99
CA ILE A 72 -14.66 6.19 10.17
C ILE A 72 -14.43 7.68 10.44
N ASN A 73 -15.29 8.29 11.26
CA ASN A 73 -15.21 9.71 11.58
C ASN A 73 -15.34 9.94 13.08
N LEU A 74 -14.29 9.61 13.82
CA LEU A 74 -14.20 9.83 15.27
C LEU A 74 -13.51 11.16 15.58
N PRO A 75 -13.97 11.88 16.63
CA PRO A 75 -13.32 13.10 17.07
C PRO A 75 -11.96 12.82 17.73
N ASP A 76 -11.05 13.79 17.71
CA ASP A 76 -9.72 13.71 18.33
C ASP A 76 -9.77 13.24 19.80
N GLU A 77 -10.80 13.61 20.56
CA GLU A 77 -10.93 13.22 21.98
C GLU A 77 -11.13 11.71 22.17
N GLU A 78 -11.78 11.03 21.24
CA GLU A 78 -11.92 9.57 21.30
C GLU A 78 -10.59 8.88 20.96
N TRP A 79 -9.87 9.39 19.95
CA TRP A 79 -8.53 8.91 19.63
C TRP A 79 -7.55 9.12 20.77
N LYS A 80 -7.60 10.30 21.40
CA LYS A 80 -6.74 10.62 22.54
C LYS A 80 -6.92 9.63 23.70
N GLN A 81 -8.14 9.17 23.97
CA GLN A 81 -8.41 8.23 25.07
C GLN A 81 -7.72 6.87 24.91
N VAL A 82 -7.43 6.47 23.67
CA VAL A 82 -6.80 5.18 23.34
C VAL A 82 -5.36 5.31 22.84
N LEU A 83 -4.91 6.52 22.48
CA LEU A 83 -3.54 6.77 22.02
C LEU A 83 -2.64 7.44 23.08
N GLU A 84 -3.22 8.07 24.11
CA GLU A 84 -2.48 8.81 25.13
C GLU A 84 -2.83 8.36 26.57
N PRO A 85 -1.85 8.26 27.48
CA PRO A 85 -0.40 8.37 27.22
C PRO A 85 0.14 7.10 26.51
N GLU A 86 1.09 7.27 25.60
CA GLU A 86 1.48 6.22 24.65
C GLU A 86 2.19 5.01 25.28
N ASP A 87 2.85 5.22 26.43
CA ASP A 87 3.57 4.20 27.20
C ASP A 87 2.63 3.33 28.06
N GLU A 88 1.41 3.81 28.35
CA GLU A 88 0.41 3.05 29.12
C GLU A 88 -0.70 2.45 28.24
N LYS A 89 -1.09 3.13 27.16
CA LYS A 89 -2.17 2.68 26.29
C LYS A 89 -1.71 1.55 25.38
N THR A 90 -2.61 0.60 25.12
CA THR A 90 -2.31 -0.59 24.34
C THR A 90 -3.01 -0.61 22.99
N LEU A 91 -2.43 -1.37 22.06
CA LEU A 91 -3.00 -1.62 20.74
C LEU A 91 -4.37 -2.31 20.84
N GLY A 92 -4.62 -3.08 21.90
CA GLY A 92 -5.94 -3.66 22.18
C GLY A 92 -7.04 -2.60 22.28
N GLY A 93 -6.78 -1.50 23.02
CA GLY A 93 -7.74 -0.39 23.13
C GLY A 93 -8.01 0.33 21.81
N VAL A 94 -6.97 0.46 20.96
CA VAL A 94 -7.10 0.98 19.59
C VAL A 94 -7.96 0.04 18.74
N CYS A 95 -7.69 -1.27 18.79
CA CYS A 95 -8.46 -2.28 18.05
C CYS A 95 -9.94 -2.28 18.47
N GLU A 96 -10.22 -2.19 19.77
CA GLU A 96 -11.57 -2.10 20.31
C GLU A 96 -12.32 -0.84 19.89
N LEU A 97 -11.62 0.29 19.80
CA LEU A 97 -12.23 1.53 19.29
C LEU A 97 -12.61 1.35 17.81
N ILE A 98 -11.68 0.90 16.98
CA ILE A 98 -11.93 0.71 15.54
C ILE A 98 -13.06 -0.30 15.31
N ALA A 99 -13.04 -1.45 16.01
CA ALA A 99 -14.04 -2.51 15.82
C ALA A 99 -15.48 -2.08 16.14
N ARG A 100 -15.66 -1.07 16.99
CA ARG A 100 -16.99 -0.52 17.30
C ARG A 100 -17.61 0.28 16.16
N HIS A 101 -16.79 0.81 15.25
CA HIS A 101 -17.23 1.79 14.26
C HIS A 101 -16.95 1.38 12.82
N ALA A 102 -15.91 0.57 12.59
CA ALA A 102 -15.43 0.26 11.26
C ALA A 102 -16.17 -0.92 10.63
N THR A 103 -16.19 -0.91 9.30
CA THR A 103 -16.58 -2.04 8.48
C THR A 103 -15.49 -2.33 7.47
N ALA A 104 -15.29 -3.60 7.11
CA ALA A 104 -14.31 -4.00 6.11
C ALA A 104 -15.00 -4.64 4.90
N PRO A 105 -14.41 -4.52 3.70
CA PRO A 105 -14.87 -5.26 2.53
C PRO A 105 -14.74 -6.77 2.76
N VAL A 106 -15.76 -7.52 2.35
CA VAL A 106 -15.78 -8.97 2.40
C VAL A 106 -16.04 -9.56 1.02
N ILE A 107 -15.47 -10.74 0.79
CA ILE A 107 -15.68 -11.47 -0.46
C ILE A 107 -17.09 -12.06 -0.46
N ARG A 108 -17.96 -11.52 -1.33
CA ARG A 108 -19.31 -12.05 -1.52
C ARG A 108 -19.26 -13.29 -2.38
N GLU A 109 -19.77 -14.42 -1.88
CA GLU A 109 -19.79 -15.67 -2.65
C GLU A 109 -20.78 -15.56 -3.82
N GLU A 110 -20.24 -15.47 -5.03
CA GLU A 110 -21.00 -15.49 -6.26
C GLU A 110 -21.14 -16.91 -6.79
N THR A 111 -22.33 -17.21 -7.32
CA THR A 111 -22.59 -18.49 -7.96
C THR A 111 -22.41 -18.38 -9.46
N PHE A 112 -21.57 -19.25 -10.01
CA PHE A 112 -21.34 -19.38 -11.44
C PHE A 112 -21.81 -20.76 -11.86
N PHE A 113 -22.72 -20.81 -12.84
CA PHE A 113 -23.32 -22.07 -13.31
C PHE A 113 -23.92 -22.92 -12.17
N GLY A 114 -24.54 -22.27 -11.18
CA GLY A 114 -25.18 -22.92 -10.04
C GLY A 114 -24.23 -23.47 -8.97
N LYS A 115 -22.93 -23.17 -9.04
CA LYS A 115 -21.95 -23.53 -8.01
C LYS A 115 -21.22 -22.30 -7.49
N PRO A 116 -20.94 -22.23 -6.17
CA PRO A 116 -20.10 -21.16 -5.64
C PRO A 116 -18.69 -21.27 -6.23
N CYS A 117 -18.14 -20.16 -6.71
CA CYS A 117 -16.77 -20.09 -7.20
C CYS A 117 -15.98 -19.03 -6.42
N ARG A 118 -15.21 -19.48 -5.43
CA ARG A 118 -14.47 -18.57 -4.53
C ARG A 118 -13.41 -17.73 -5.24
N PRO A 119 -12.55 -18.29 -6.13
CA PRO A 119 -11.59 -17.47 -6.85
C PRO A 119 -12.26 -16.42 -7.75
N ALA A 120 -13.37 -16.76 -8.40
CA ALA A 120 -14.11 -15.79 -9.20
C ALA A 120 -14.72 -14.67 -8.33
N SER A 121 -15.24 -15.02 -7.15
CA SER A 121 -15.77 -14.07 -6.17
C SER A 121 -14.68 -13.12 -5.65
N ALA A 122 -13.51 -13.66 -5.30
CA ALA A 122 -12.35 -12.88 -4.88
C ALA A 122 -11.87 -11.95 -6.01
N PHE A 123 -11.77 -12.45 -7.24
CA PHE A 123 -11.41 -11.65 -8.41
C PHE A 123 -12.38 -10.46 -8.63
N LEU A 124 -13.69 -10.70 -8.57
CA LEU A 124 -14.68 -9.64 -8.71
C LEU A 124 -14.59 -8.61 -7.58
N THR A 125 -14.32 -9.05 -6.35
CA THR A 125 -14.13 -8.16 -5.20
C THR A 125 -12.88 -7.30 -5.38
N ILE A 126 -11.74 -7.89 -5.77
CA ILE A 126 -10.49 -7.17 -6.05
C ILE A 126 -10.70 -6.14 -7.17
N ARG A 127 -11.39 -6.54 -8.24
CA ARG A 127 -11.73 -5.64 -9.35
C ARG A 127 -12.59 -4.46 -8.89
N ALA A 128 -13.57 -4.70 -8.01
CA ALA A 128 -14.39 -3.65 -7.44
C ALA A 128 -13.57 -2.65 -6.61
N LEU A 129 -12.67 -3.15 -5.76
CA LEU A 129 -11.79 -2.30 -4.93
C LEU A 129 -10.83 -1.46 -5.77
N LEU A 130 -10.32 -2.01 -6.88
CA LEU A 130 -9.51 -1.25 -7.82
C LEU A 130 -10.34 -0.16 -8.53
N GLN A 131 -11.58 -0.46 -8.90
CA GLN A 131 -12.49 0.52 -9.49
C GLN A 131 -12.80 1.68 -8.51
N GLU A 132 -13.04 1.37 -7.23
CA GLU A 132 -13.23 2.38 -6.17
C GLU A 132 -11.97 3.24 -5.97
N ALA A 133 -10.78 2.64 -6.11
CA ALA A 133 -9.51 3.36 -6.10
C ALA A 133 -9.25 4.19 -7.38
N GLY A 134 -10.16 4.18 -8.36
CA GLY A 134 -10.07 4.96 -9.60
C GLY A 134 -9.40 4.25 -10.77
N ALA A 135 -9.13 2.94 -10.68
CA ALA A 135 -8.60 2.18 -11.80
C ALA A 135 -9.64 1.97 -12.90
N ASP A 136 -9.20 2.05 -14.17
CA ASP A 136 -10.00 1.55 -15.28
C ASP A 136 -9.95 0.02 -15.26
N VAL A 137 -11.08 -0.59 -14.93
CA VAL A 137 -11.21 -2.05 -14.80
C VAL A 137 -11.89 -2.70 -16.00
N SER A 138 -12.15 -1.95 -17.07
CA SER A 138 -12.91 -2.43 -18.24
C SER A 138 -12.22 -3.61 -18.95
N GLU A 139 -10.89 -3.59 -19.02
CA GLU A 139 -10.07 -4.61 -19.68
C GLU A 139 -9.42 -5.62 -18.71
N ILE A 140 -9.64 -5.48 -17.39
CA ILE A 140 -9.06 -6.41 -16.41
C ILE A 140 -9.77 -7.77 -16.50
N ALA A 141 -8.99 -8.78 -16.90
CA ALA A 141 -9.36 -10.18 -16.92
C ALA A 141 -8.53 -10.97 -15.89
N PRO A 142 -8.95 -12.19 -15.51
CA PRO A 142 -8.16 -13.02 -14.59
C PRO A 142 -6.73 -13.32 -15.09
N SER A 143 -6.50 -13.30 -16.41
CA SER A 143 -5.18 -13.51 -17.01
C SER A 143 -4.34 -12.23 -17.15
N THR A 144 -4.90 -11.05 -16.81
CA THR A 144 -4.17 -9.78 -16.86
C THR A 144 -3.01 -9.82 -15.89
N ASP A 145 -1.87 -9.28 -16.32
CA ASP A 145 -0.64 -9.22 -15.51
C ASP A 145 -0.86 -8.28 -14.32
N LEU A 146 -0.54 -8.78 -13.13
CA LEU A 146 -0.72 -8.04 -11.88
C LEU A 146 0.19 -6.81 -11.80
N SER A 147 1.38 -6.88 -12.42
CA SER A 147 2.40 -5.84 -12.35
C SER A 147 2.01 -4.54 -13.03
N GLU A 148 1.05 -4.57 -13.96
CA GLU A 148 0.50 -3.40 -14.62
C GLU A 148 -0.25 -2.48 -13.65
N TYR A 149 -0.88 -3.05 -12.61
CA TYR A 149 -1.71 -2.33 -11.66
C TYR A 149 -1.08 -2.22 -10.27
N SER A 150 -0.30 -3.21 -9.87
CA SER A 150 0.20 -3.33 -8.49
C SER A 150 1.09 -2.18 -8.06
N TYR A 151 1.89 -1.59 -8.96
CA TYR A 151 2.72 -0.45 -8.62
C TYR A 151 1.90 0.85 -8.56
N GLN A 152 1.05 1.08 -9.57
CA GLN A 152 0.22 2.30 -9.65
C GLN A 152 -0.76 2.39 -8.48
N TYR A 153 -1.37 1.27 -8.10
CA TYR A 153 -2.32 1.15 -7.01
C TYR A 153 -1.72 0.45 -5.78
N GLY A 154 -0.40 0.61 -5.56
CA GLY A 154 0.32 -0.09 -4.49
C GLY A 154 -0.28 0.10 -3.10
N ARG A 155 -0.82 1.29 -2.81
CA ARG A 155 -1.55 1.54 -1.56
C ARG A 155 -2.80 0.65 -1.47
N THR A 156 -3.61 0.56 -2.52
CA THR A 156 -4.80 -0.31 -2.54
C THR A 156 -4.41 -1.78 -2.37
N PHE A 157 -3.31 -2.23 -2.97
CA PHE A 157 -2.83 -3.60 -2.79
C PHE A 157 -2.37 -3.90 -1.37
N LEU A 158 -1.56 -3.01 -0.78
CA LEU A 158 -0.94 -3.21 0.54
C LEU A 158 -1.89 -2.95 1.71
N TYR A 159 -2.90 -2.09 1.54
CA TYR A 159 -3.80 -1.69 2.63
C TYR A 159 -5.23 -2.17 2.46
N THR A 160 -5.76 -2.32 1.25
CA THR A 160 -7.19 -2.68 1.05
C THR A 160 -7.33 -4.14 0.64
N ILE A 161 -6.59 -4.57 -0.38
CA ILE A 161 -6.63 -5.94 -0.89
C ILE A 161 -5.96 -6.90 0.10
N ALA A 162 -4.83 -6.50 0.71
CA ALA A 162 -4.19 -7.25 1.79
C ALA A 162 -5.17 -7.54 2.95
N ASN A 163 -6.04 -6.58 3.26
CA ASN A 163 -7.01 -6.69 4.35
C ASN A 163 -8.16 -7.66 4.06
N LEU A 164 -8.36 -8.09 2.81
CA LEU A 164 -9.33 -9.16 2.50
C LEU A 164 -8.91 -10.50 3.14
N SER A 165 -7.60 -10.73 3.27
CA SER A 165 -7.03 -11.92 3.90
C SER A 165 -5.68 -11.58 4.55
N PRO A 166 -5.70 -10.97 5.76
CA PRO A 166 -4.46 -10.56 6.43
C PRO A 166 -3.54 -11.76 6.69
N GLY A 167 -2.25 -11.61 6.37
CA GLY A 167 -1.23 -12.65 6.52
C GLY A 167 -0.99 -13.50 5.26
N THR A 168 -1.87 -13.41 4.26
CA THR A 168 -1.83 -14.28 3.08
C THR A 168 -0.92 -13.76 1.97
N LEU A 169 -0.72 -12.45 1.85
CA LEU A 169 0.06 -11.90 0.73
C LEU A 169 1.55 -12.31 0.79
N PRO A 170 2.16 -12.76 -0.32
CA PRO A 170 3.58 -13.05 -0.35
C PRO A 170 4.42 -11.79 -0.16
N ARG A 171 5.72 -11.98 0.07
CA ARG A 171 6.67 -10.87 0.23
C ARG A 171 6.59 -9.88 -0.95
N PRO A 172 6.31 -8.59 -0.68
CA PRO A 172 6.34 -7.57 -1.71
C PRO A 172 7.78 -7.25 -2.10
N ALA A 173 8.01 -6.92 -3.37
CA ALA A 173 9.31 -6.47 -3.87
C ALA A 173 9.11 -5.43 -4.97
N ILE A 174 9.82 -4.31 -4.87
CA ILE A 174 9.81 -3.26 -5.90
C ILE A 174 10.91 -3.56 -6.91
N MET A 175 10.51 -4.02 -8.09
CA MET A 175 11.42 -4.21 -9.20
C MET A 175 11.76 -2.86 -9.84
N ASN A 176 13.00 -2.72 -10.30
CA ASN A 176 13.58 -1.50 -10.89
C ASN A 176 13.62 -0.28 -9.94
N GLY A 177 13.25 -0.41 -8.66
CA GLY A 177 13.24 0.70 -7.70
C GLY A 177 14.59 1.41 -7.58
N ASP A 178 15.67 0.63 -7.45
CA ASP A 178 17.04 1.14 -7.31
C ASP A 178 17.51 1.91 -8.53
N SER A 179 17.17 1.46 -9.74
CA SER A 179 17.52 2.14 -10.99
C SER A 179 16.90 3.54 -11.05
N TYR A 180 15.65 3.67 -10.63
CA TYR A 180 14.97 4.97 -10.55
C TYR A 180 15.52 5.82 -9.41
N ARG A 181 15.81 5.24 -8.24
CA ARG A 181 16.42 5.96 -7.11
C ARG A 181 17.79 6.52 -7.49
N GLY A 182 18.62 5.73 -8.18
CA GLY A 182 19.90 6.17 -8.72
C GLY A 182 19.73 7.29 -9.75
N ALA A 183 18.75 7.17 -10.66
CA ALA A 183 18.41 8.22 -11.61
C ALA A 183 18.00 9.53 -10.92
N ASP A 184 17.08 9.46 -9.94
CA ASP A 184 16.58 10.62 -9.20
C ASP A 184 17.71 11.29 -8.37
N LEU A 185 18.56 10.48 -7.72
CA LEU A 185 19.71 10.99 -6.96
C LEU A 185 20.75 11.62 -7.89
N SER A 186 21.06 10.97 -9.02
CA SER A 186 22.00 11.52 -10.02
C SER A 186 21.50 12.84 -10.60
N LEU A 187 20.19 12.99 -10.84
CA LEU A 187 19.60 14.26 -11.27
C LEU A 187 19.86 15.37 -10.25
N LEU A 188 19.63 15.08 -8.96
CA LEU A 188 19.84 16.06 -7.88
C LEU A 188 21.29 16.56 -7.87
N TRP A 189 22.26 15.66 -8.01
CA TRP A 189 23.69 16.01 -8.06
C TRP A 189 24.07 16.76 -9.33
N MET A 190 23.56 16.32 -10.50
CA MET A 190 23.96 16.84 -11.81
C MET A 190 23.26 18.15 -12.19
N THR A 191 22.11 18.47 -11.60
CA THR A 191 21.39 19.73 -11.87
C THR A 191 21.53 20.76 -10.76
N GLY A 192 21.73 20.32 -9.52
CA GLY A 192 21.96 21.20 -8.38
C GLY A 192 23.45 21.35 -8.07
N THR A 193 23.97 20.47 -7.23
CA THR A 193 25.22 20.73 -6.50
C THR A 193 26.46 20.85 -7.39
N LEU A 194 26.65 19.97 -8.38
CA LEU A 194 27.88 19.96 -9.20
C LEU A 194 28.03 21.17 -10.11
N PRO A 195 27.01 21.59 -10.90
CA PRO A 195 27.12 22.79 -11.73
C PRO A 195 27.33 24.07 -10.91
N PHE A 196 26.61 24.23 -9.79
CA PHE A 196 26.76 25.41 -8.94
C PHE A 196 28.13 25.47 -8.24
N ALA A 197 28.63 24.34 -7.73
CA ALA A 197 29.96 24.26 -7.13
C ALA A 197 31.07 24.55 -8.15
N LEU A 198 30.94 24.04 -9.38
CA LEU A 198 31.88 24.30 -10.47
C LEU A 198 31.86 25.78 -10.90
N MET A 199 30.68 26.37 -11.03
CA MET A 199 30.50 27.78 -11.39
C MET A 199 31.12 28.70 -10.35
N PHE A 200 30.93 28.39 -9.05
CA PHE A 200 31.55 29.11 -7.95
C PHE A 200 33.08 28.98 -7.94
N SER A 201 33.59 27.75 -8.12
CA SER A 201 35.04 27.46 -8.07
C SER A 201 35.81 28.09 -9.21
N LEU A 202 35.21 28.18 -10.41
CA LEU A 202 35.83 28.78 -11.59
C LEU A 202 35.59 30.29 -11.72
N GLY A 203 34.88 30.91 -10.76
CA GLY A 203 34.56 32.34 -10.78
C GLY A 203 33.75 32.78 -12.00
N MET A 204 33.00 31.85 -12.60
CA MET A 204 32.33 32.07 -13.88
C MET A 204 31.04 32.85 -13.67
N ARG A 205 30.87 33.95 -14.41
CA ARG A 205 29.65 34.79 -14.38
C ARG A 205 28.81 34.70 -15.64
N SER A 206 29.17 33.81 -16.57
CA SER A 206 28.47 33.67 -17.84
C SER A 206 27.14 32.92 -17.64
N PRO A 207 26.01 33.44 -18.15
CA PRO A 207 24.71 32.81 -18.01
C PRO A 207 24.57 31.51 -18.81
N TRP A 208 25.47 31.28 -19.79
CA TRP A 208 25.46 30.07 -20.63
C TRP A 208 25.66 28.77 -19.84
N PHE A 209 26.25 28.83 -18.64
CA PHE A 209 26.42 27.66 -17.77
C PHE A 209 25.11 27.12 -17.20
N LEU A 210 24.04 27.93 -17.20
CA LEU A 210 22.70 27.48 -16.81
C LEU A 210 22.08 26.50 -17.82
N LEU A 211 22.63 26.38 -19.04
CA LEU A 211 22.21 25.37 -20.00
C LEU A 211 22.65 23.95 -19.62
N ILE A 212 23.73 23.81 -18.84
CA ILE A 212 24.27 22.50 -18.44
C ILE A 212 23.26 21.71 -17.59
N PRO A 213 22.66 22.27 -16.51
CA PRO A 213 21.55 21.63 -15.80
C PRO A 213 20.38 21.29 -16.72
N GLY A 214 20.05 22.15 -17.69
CA GLY A 214 18.97 21.91 -18.65
C GLY A 214 19.20 20.69 -19.53
N VAL A 215 20.43 20.48 -20.00
CA VAL A 215 20.82 19.28 -20.77
C VAL A 215 20.73 18.01 -19.92
N PHE A 216 21.24 18.06 -18.67
CA PHE A 216 21.14 16.91 -17.75
C PHE A 216 19.69 16.59 -17.38
N PHE A 217 18.85 17.61 -17.19
CA PHE A 217 17.43 17.42 -16.97
C PHE A 217 16.74 16.74 -18.16
N LEU A 218 17.03 17.17 -19.40
CA LEU A 218 16.50 16.52 -20.60
C LEU A 218 16.96 15.06 -20.71
N MET A 219 18.24 14.79 -20.45
CA MET A 219 18.78 13.44 -20.47
C MET A 219 18.14 12.55 -19.40
N TYR A 220 17.86 13.10 -18.22
CA TYR A 220 17.10 12.42 -17.17
C TYR A 220 15.67 12.08 -17.62
N LEU A 221 14.97 13.01 -18.27
CA LEU A 221 13.62 12.73 -18.79
C LEU A 221 13.64 11.61 -19.84
N LEU A 222 14.62 11.62 -20.75
CA LEU A 222 14.79 10.55 -21.74
C LEU A 222 15.11 9.20 -21.07
N PHE A 223 15.99 9.19 -20.07
CA PHE A 223 16.32 7.99 -19.32
C PHE A 223 15.12 7.44 -18.55
N ARG A 224 14.33 8.30 -17.89
CA ARG A 224 13.08 7.92 -17.21
C ARG A 224 12.05 7.37 -18.20
N TRP A 225 11.92 7.98 -19.37
CA TRP A 225 11.03 7.51 -20.42
C TRP A 225 11.43 6.11 -20.92
N GLU A 226 12.72 5.87 -21.16
CA GLU A 226 13.21 4.55 -21.56
C GLU A 226 13.02 3.51 -20.44
N LEU A 227 13.29 3.86 -19.18
CA LEU A 227 13.01 2.99 -18.04
C LEU A 227 11.52 2.67 -17.92
N GLN A 228 10.63 3.61 -18.23
CA GLN A 228 9.19 3.37 -18.24
C GLN A 228 8.81 2.41 -19.37
N ARG A 229 9.40 2.60 -20.55
CA ARG A 229 9.20 1.73 -21.72
C ARG A 229 9.68 0.30 -21.48
N LEU A 230 10.74 0.11 -20.68
CA LEU A 230 11.28 -1.20 -20.31
C LEU A 230 10.48 -1.90 -19.19
N GLY A 231 9.33 -1.36 -18.80
CA GLY A 231 8.41 -2.00 -17.86
C GLY A 231 8.16 -1.22 -16.56
N GLY A 232 8.78 -0.05 -16.39
CA GLY A 232 8.49 0.83 -15.25
C GLY A 232 9.00 0.29 -13.92
N LYS A 233 8.60 0.95 -12.83
CA LYS A 233 8.65 0.35 -11.49
C LYS A 233 7.48 -0.61 -11.35
N GLN A 234 7.73 -1.78 -10.77
CA GLN A 234 6.72 -2.82 -10.59
C GLN A 234 6.70 -3.27 -9.13
N LEU A 235 5.52 -3.49 -8.57
CA LEU A 235 5.35 -4.09 -7.26
C LEU A 235 4.98 -5.57 -7.45
N LYS A 236 5.88 -6.48 -7.10
CA LYS A 236 5.62 -7.93 -7.22
C LYS A 236 5.36 -8.53 -5.85
N PHE A 237 4.54 -9.57 -5.81
CA PHE A 237 4.21 -10.32 -4.60
C PHE A 237 4.63 -11.77 -4.80
N GLY A 238 5.87 -12.10 -4.42
CA GLY A 238 6.45 -13.43 -4.66
C GLY A 238 6.31 -13.87 -6.13
N GLU A 239 5.74 -15.05 -6.34
CA GLU A 239 5.54 -15.67 -7.66
C GLU A 239 4.19 -15.34 -8.33
N LEU A 240 3.37 -14.45 -7.74
CA LEU A 240 2.09 -14.08 -8.33
C LEU A 240 2.30 -13.29 -9.62
N LYS A 241 1.70 -13.77 -10.73
CA LYS A 241 1.82 -13.14 -12.05
C LYS A 241 0.54 -12.47 -12.49
N THR A 242 -0.60 -13.06 -12.19
CA THR A 242 -1.91 -12.64 -12.70
C THR A 242 -2.91 -12.38 -11.59
N PHE A 243 -3.99 -11.67 -11.94
CA PHE A 243 -5.13 -11.50 -11.04
C PHE A 243 -5.78 -12.82 -10.61
N ARG A 244 -5.71 -13.86 -11.45
CA ARG A 244 -6.15 -15.22 -11.08
C ARG A 244 -5.34 -15.77 -9.92
N ASP A 245 -4.01 -15.68 -9.99
CA ASP A 245 -3.13 -16.22 -8.95
C ASP A 245 -3.43 -15.56 -7.59
N LEU A 246 -3.61 -14.23 -7.61
CA LEU A 246 -3.97 -13.47 -6.42
C LEU A 246 -5.36 -13.87 -5.88
N ALA A 247 -6.35 -14.01 -6.75
CA ALA A 247 -7.70 -14.36 -6.36
C ALA A 247 -7.80 -15.80 -5.81
N GLU A 248 -7.05 -16.75 -6.40
CA GLU A 248 -6.94 -18.12 -5.89
C GLU A 248 -6.29 -18.15 -4.51
N LEU A 249 -5.22 -17.37 -4.33
CA LEU A 249 -4.52 -17.27 -3.06
C LEU A 249 -5.43 -16.73 -1.95
N ILE A 250 -6.08 -15.59 -2.19
CA ILE A 250 -7.02 -14.98 -1.22
C ILE A 250 -8.19 -15.94 -0.94
N ALA A 251 -8.76 -16.56 -1.97
CA ALA A 251 -9.88 -17.48 -1.82
C ALA A 251 -9.56 -18.77 -1.04
N ALA A 252 -8.29 -19.17 -0.96
CA ALA A 252 -7.86 -20.35 -0.24
C ALA A 252 -7.88 -20.15 1.29
N GLU A 253 -7.60 -18.93 1.77
CA GLU A 253 -7.41 -18.64 3.19
C GLU A 253 -8.57 -17.90 3.85
N THR A 254 -9.42 -17.18 3.08
CA THR A 254 -10.53 -16.41 3.67
C THR A 254 -11.76 -17.29 3.96
N PRO A 255 -12.30 -17.28 5.20
CA PRO A 255 -13.62 -17.85 5.50
C PRO A 255 -14.73 -16.98 4.90
N VAL A 256 -15.64 -17.62 4.16
CA VAL A 256 -16.74 -16.94 3.44
C VAL A 256 -17.92 -16.67 4.35
N VAL A 257 -18.48 -15.46 4.27
CA VAL A 257 -19.79 -15.16 4.86
C VAL A 257 -20.88 -15.43 3.83
N ARG A 258 -21.68 -16.47 4.10
CA ARG A 258 -22.89 -16.78 3.31
C ARG A 258 -24.00 -15.81 3.73
N VAL A 259 -24.60 -15.13 2.75
CA VAL A 259 -25.84 -14.36 2.93
C VAL A 259 -27.03 -15.27 2.65
#